data_AF-A0AA41AYW7-F1
#
_entry.id   AF-A0AA41AYW7-F1
#
_cell.length_a   1.000
_cell.length_b   1.000
_cell.length_c   1.000
_cell.angle_alpha   90.00
_cell.angle_beta   90.00
_cell.angle_gamma   90.00
#
_symmetry.space_group_name_H-M   'P 1'
#
loop_
_entity.id
_entity.type
_entity.pdbx_description
1 polymer ?
#
loop_
_entity_poly.entity_id
_entity_poly.type
_entity_poly.pdbx_seq_one_letter_code
_entity_poly.pdbx_strand_id
1 'polypeptide(L)'
;MIHEVDEVLKALLKGGALTDSGIDVAFEAPTRDWAARRNAPVVNAYLYDIREDVGRRHRGQVAVRDQDDIVVKRRQPPRWFRLSYLVTAWTKTPQDEHRLLSAVLATLLPREQLPPHELPGALGAMNLPVPMTVAGVQTESRSLAEIWSALGGELKPSLDLVVTAPFPAYPEYDAGPPVTEGATVRIGGVEGDPPMSEGRSHRPHQVAAARAARKAVTDGRTKRQ
;
A
#
# COMPACT_ATOMS: atom_id res chain seq x y z
N MET A 1 5.69 6.86 3.53
CA MET A 1 5.27 5.45 3.41
C MET A 1 5.22 4.77 4.78
N ILE A 2 6.31 4.26 5.38
CA ILE A 2 6.22 3.71 6.76
C ILE A 2 5.80 4.81 7.75
N HIS A 3 6.45 5.98 7.69
CA HIS A 3 6.07 7.14 8.50
C HIS A 3 4.62 7.63 8.26
N GLU A 4 4.05 7.40 7.07
CA GLU A 4 2.66 7.76 6.78
C GLU A 4 1.70 6.78 7.47
N VAL A 5 2.08 5.51 7.60
CA VAL A 5 1.36 4.53 8.42
C VAL A 5 1.43 4.94 9.90
N ASP A 6 2.59 5.36 10.39
CA ASP A 6 2.74 5.84 11.78
C ASP A 6 1.85 7.07 12.04
N GLU A 7 1.77 8.01 11.10
CA GLU A 7 0.88 9.17 11.19
C GLU A 7 -0.60 8.77 11.24
N VAL A 8 -1.02 7.83 10.40
CA VAL A 8 -2.40 7.31 10.40
C VAL A 8 -2.70 6.59 11.72
N LEU A 9 -1.82 5.71 12.18
CA LEU A 9 -1.98 5.04 13.47
C LEU A 9 -2.05 6.03 14.62
N LYS A 10 -1.22 7.07 14.61
CA LYS A 10 -1.25 8.14 15.61
C LYS A 10 -2.60 8.87 15.60
N ALA A 11 -3.12 9.21 14.42
CA ALA A 11 -4.41 9.87 14.29
C ALA A 11 -5.57 8.98 14.75
N LEU A 12 -5.54 7.69 14.40
CA LEU A 12 -6.54 6.71 14.81
C LEU A 12 -6.55 6.51 16.33
N LEU A 13 -5.37 6.32 16.94
CA LEU A 13 -5.22 6.10 18.38
C LEU A 13 -5.49 7.36 19.22
N LYS A 14 -5.25 8.56 18.69
CA LYS A 14 -5.66 9.81 19.35
C LYS A 14 -7.15 10.12 19.18
N GLY A 15 -7.79 9.53 18.17
CA GLY A 15 -9.22 9.66 17.92
C GLY A 15 -10.05 8.55 18.59
N GLY A 16 -11.33 8.48 18.20
CA GLY A 16 -12.25 7.43 18.65
C GLY A 16 -12.50 7.47 20.15
N ALA A 17 -12.34 6.32 20.82
CA ALA A 17 -12.61 6.18 22.26
C ALA A 17 -11.59 6.91 23.15
N LEU A 18 -10.48 7.37 22.57
CA LEU A 18 -9.42 8.11 23.27
C LEU A 18 -9.43 9.62 22.97
N THR A 19 -10.43 10.10 22.23
CA THR A 19 -10.61 11.53 21.96
C THR A 19 -10.69 12.31 23.28
N ASP A 20 -9.95 13.41 23.38
CA ASP A 20 -9.88 14.30 24.56
C ASP A 20 -9.41 13.64 25.88
N SER A 21 -8.88 12.43 25.82
CA SER A 21 -8.37 11.72 27.01
C SER A 21 -7.03 12.26 27.54
N GLY A 22 -6.36 13.14 26.78
CA GLY A 22 -5.03 13.65 27.12
C GLY A 22 -3.92 12.60 27.06
N ILE A 23 -4.20 11.43 26.49
CA ILE A 23 -3.26 10.31 26.38
C ILE A 23 -2.34 10.52 25.19
N ASP A 24 -1.04 10.34 25.41
CA ASP A 24 -0.07 10.47 24.33
C ASP A 24 0.18 9.15 23.60
N VAL A 25 0.63 9.23 22.35
CA VAL A 25 0.94 8.08 21.50
C VAL A 25 2.41 8.13 21.10
N ALA A 26 3.16 7.09 21.47
CA ALA A 26 4.59 6.95 21.20
C ALA A 26 4.88 5.75 20.30
N PHE A 27 5.97 5.81 19.54
CA PHE A 27 6.40 4.74 18.61
C PHE A 27 7.80 4.20 18.95
N GLU A 28 8.40 4.69 20.03
CA GLU A 28 9.73 4.27 20.49
C GLU A 28 9.70 2.86 21.08
N ALA A 29 10.83 2.15 21.05
CA ALA A 29 10.95 0.86 21.73
C ALA A 29 10.66 1.01 23.24
N PRO A 30 9.71 0.24 23.81
CA PRO A 30 9.31 0.40 25.20
C PRO A 30 10.30 -0.33 26.13
N THR A 31 11.53 0.18 26.20
CA THR A 31 12.56 -0.32 27.11
C THR A 31 12.27 0.09 28.55
N ARG A 32 12.93 -0.57 29.51
CA ARG A 32 12.82 -0.21 30.94
C ARG A 32 13.14 1.27 31.21
N ASP A 33 14.19 1.80 30.57
CA ASP A 33 14.59 3.20 30.72
C ASP A 33 13.61 4.16 30.04
N TRP A 34 12.94 3.72 28.98
CA TRP A 34 11.88 4.49 28.33
C TRP A 34 10.66 4.58 29.25
N ALA A 35 10.24 3.45 29.82
CA ALA A 35 9.11 3.36 30.74
C ALA A 35 9.33 4.20 32.00
N ALA A 36 10.54 4.16 32.58
CA ALA A 36 10.89 4.90 33.80
C ALA A 36 10.80 6.43 33.66
N ARG A 37 10.87 6.96 32.42
CA ARG A 37 10.78 8.41 32.16
C ARG A 37 9.35 8.93 32.03
N ARG A 38 8.34 8.06 32.02
CA ARG A 38 6.95 8.44 31.74
C ARG A 38 6.18 8.71 33.03
N ASN A 39 5.61 9.91 33.12
CA ASN A 39 4.79 10.36 34.26
C ASN A 39 3.29 10.46 33.94
N ALA A 40 2.93 10.32 32.66
CA ALA A 40 1.55 10.43 32.16
C ALA A 40 1.14 9.12 31.44
N PRO A 41 -0.17 8.83 31.33
CA PRO A 41 -0.66 7.70 30.54
C PRO A 41 -0.23 7.81 29.08
N VAL A 42 0.34 6.72 28.53
CA VAL A 42 0.82 6.66 27.14
C VAL A 42 0.41 5.35 26.51
N VAL A 43 -0.07 5.40 25.26
CA VAL A 43 -0.15 4.24 24.38
C VAL A 43 1.12 4.20 23.54
N ASN A 44 1.82 3.08 23.54
CA ASN A 44 3.00 2.87 22.73
C ASN A 44 2.67 1.88 21.60
N ALA A 45 3.00 2.22 20.36
CA ALA A 45 2.87 1.37 19.18
C ALA A 45 4.26 1.16 18.55
N TYR A 46 4.96 0.13 19.00
CA TYR A 46 6.34 -0.15 18.57
C TYR A 46 6.37 -1.07 17.35
N LEU A 47 6.94 -0.59 16.23
CA LEU A 47 7.15 -1.39 15.03
C LEU A 47 8.32 -2.36 15.25
N TYR A 48 8.05 -3.66 15.36
CA TYR A 48 9.07 -4.66 15.68
C TYR A 48 9.43 -5.60 14.51
N ASP A 49 8.55 -5.74 13.51
CA ASP A 49 8.83 -6.56 12.32
C ASP A 49 8.25 -5.92 11.05
N ILE A 50 8.97 -6.09 9.94
CA ILE A 50 8.61 -5.62 8.61
C ILE A 50 8.87 -6.76 7.63
N ARG A 51 7.82 -7.26 6.97
CA ARG A 51 7.93 -8.37 6.01
C ARG A 51 7.16 -8.13 4.73
N GLU A 52 7.71 -8.57 3.61
CA GLU A 52 6.97 -8.62 2.34
C GLU A 52 5.88 -9.70 2.43
N ASP A 53 4.64 -9.36 2.09
CA ASP A 53 3.58 -10.33 1.82
C ASP A 53 3.77 -10.91 0.41
N VAL A 54 4.53 -12.00 0.35
CA VAL A 54 4.84 -12.69 -0.91
C VAL A 54 3.59 -13.33 -1.53
N GLY A 55 2.55 -13.63 -0.74
CA GLY A 55 1.28 -14.16 -1.25
C GLY A 55 0.54 -13.16 -2.14
N ARG A 56 0.67 -11.85 -1.84
CA ARG A 56 0.12 -10.76 -2.65
C ARG A 56 1.06 -10.29 -3.76
N ARG A 57 2.21 -10.95 -3.95
CA ARG A 57 3.19 -10.56 -4.95
C ARG A 57 2.69 -10.88 -6.35
N HIS A 58 2.33 -9.83 -7.08
CA HIS A 58 2.02 -9.94 -8.49
C HIS A 58 3.29 -9.78 -9.32
N ARG A 59 3.46 -10.64 -10.33
CA ARG A 59 4.49 -10.48 -11.37
C ARG A 59 3.84 -9.99 -12.66
N GLY A 60 4.50 -9.09 -13.37
CA GLY A 60 4.00 -8.55 -14.64
C GLY A 60 4.19 -7.04 -14.74
N GLN A 61 3.62 -6.47 -15.80
CA GLN A 61 3.57 -5.02 -16.02
C GLN A 61 2.12 -4.57 -15.92
N VAL A 62 1.85 -3.59 -15.07
CA VAL A 62 0.57 -2.90 -14.97
C VAL A 62 0.60 -1.71 -15.93
N ALA A 63 -0.34 -1.68 -16.86
CA ALA A 63 -0.53 -0.56 -17.76
C ALA A 63 -1.06 0.65 -16.98
N VAL A 64 -0.35 1.77 -17.06
CA VAL A 64 -0.83 3.08 -16.62
C VAL A 64 -1.42 3.76 -17.85
N ARG A 65 -2.71 4.08 -17.79
CA ARG A 65 -3.46 4.67 -18.90
C ARG A 65 -3.70 6.15 -18.65
N ASP A 66 -3.69 6.93 -19.73
CA ASP A 66 -4.12 8.33 -19.74
C ASP A 66 -5.65 8.45 -19.90
N GLN A 67 -6.18 9.67 -19.90
CA GLN A 67 -7.60 10.00 -20.02
C GLN A 67 -8.25 9.42 -21.29
N ASP A 68 -7.47 9.21 -22.35
CA ASP A 68 -7.91 8.61 -23.63
C ASP A 68 -7.83 7.06 -23.63
N ASP A 69 -7.67 6.41 -22.47
CA ASP A 69 -7.48 4.96 -22.29
C ASP A 69 -6.21 4.39 -22.98
N ILE A 70 -5.25 5.26 -23.28
CA ILE A 70 -3.99 4.88 -23.93
C ILE A 70 -2.94 4.54 -22.88
N VAL A 71 -2.26 3.41 -23.03
CA VAL A 71 -1.15 3.01 -22.15
C VAL A 71 0.05 3.92 -22.39
N VAL A 72 0.30 4.83 -21.45
CA VAL A 72 1.42 5.80 -21.50
C VAL A 72 2.64 5.33 -20.70
N LYS A 73 2.42 4.54 -19.64
CA LYS A 73 3.50 3.96 -18.84
C LYS A 73 3.20 2.52 -18.46
N ARG A 74 4.24 1.78 -18.11
CA ARG A 74 4.14 0.45 -17.54
C ARG A 74 4.90 0.43 -16.22
N ARG A 75 4.18 0.11 -15.14
CA ARG A 75 4.77 -0.01 -13.79
C ARG A 75 4.73 -1.46 -13.34
N GLN A 76 5.65 -1.84 -12.46
CA GLN A 76 5.50 -3.10 -11.75
C GLN A 76 4.35 -2.98 -10.73
N PRO A 77 3.60 -4.07 -10.44
CA PRO A 77 2.62 -4.09 -9.38
C PRO A 77 3.26 -3.65 -8.04
N PRO A 78 2.52 -2.92 -7.19
CA PRO A 78 3.02 -2.55 -5.87
C PRO A 78 3.34 -3.82 -5.06
N ARG A 79 4.40 -3.74 -4.27
CA ARG A 79 4.73 -4.79 -3.30
C ARG A 79 3.98 -4.51 -2.01
N TRP A 80 3.47 -5.55 -1.37
CA TRP A 80 2.76 -5.41 -0.11
C TRP A 80 3.71 -5.76 1.02
N PHE A 81 3.75 -4.90 2.05
CA PHE A 81 4.54 -5.12 3.24
C PHE A 81 3.63 -5.16 4.45
N ARG A 82 3.77 -6.20 5.28
CA ARG A 82 3.20 -6.30 6.61
C ARG A 82 4.10 -5.57 7.58
N LEU A 83 3.54 -4.58 8.26
CA LEU A 83 4.15 -3.82 9.35
C LEU A 83 3.52 -4.31 10.65
N SER A 84 4.28 -5.03 11.48
CA SER A 84 3.80 -5.59 12.73
C SER A 84 4.17 -4.68 13.90
N TYR A 85 3.16 -4.11 14.54
CA TYR A 85 3.26 -3.19 15.66
C TYR A 85 2.84 -3.87 16.95
N LEU A 86 3.64 -3.67 18.00
CA LEU A 86 3.32 -4.07 19.35
C LEU A 86 2.67 -2.89 20.08
N VAL A 87 1.36 -2.96 20.32
CA VAL A 87 0.63 -1.90 21.03
C VAL A 87 0.55 -2.21 22.52
N THR A 88 1.03 -1.30 23.35
CA THR A 88 1.09 -1.42 24.81
C THR A 88 0.54 -0.17 25.49
N ALA A 89 -0.03 -0.35 26.69
CA ALA A 89 -0.53 0.74 27.52
C ALA A 89 0.38 0.92 28.73
N TRP A 90 0.77 2.15 29.02
CA TRP A 90 1.65 2.51 30.12
C TRP A 90 0.93 3.49 31.05
N THR A 91 0.58 3.03 32.24
CA THR A 91 -0.10 3.86 33.25
C THR A 91 0.41 3.53 34.67
N LYS A 92 -0.20 4.12 35.71
CA LYS A 92 0.18 3.85 37.10
C LYS A 92 -0.39 2.54 37.64
N THR A 93 -1.50 2.06 37.10
CA THR A 93 -2.20 0.86 37.61
C THR A 93 -2.47 -0.15 36.50
N PRO A 94 -2.35 -1.46 36.75
CA PRO A 94 -2.69 -2.47 35.74
C PRO A 94 -4.14 -2.40 35.25
N GLN A 95 -5.08 -1.98 36.12
CA GLN A 95 -6.49 -1.82 35.77
C GLN A 95 -6.69 -0.71 34.74
N ASP A 96 -5.96 0.40 34.87
CA ASP A 96 -6.01 1.49 33.89
C ASP A 96 -5.30 1.11 32.58
N GLU A 97 -4.24 0.28 32.64
CA GLU A 97 -3.63 -0.31 31.44
C GLU A 97 -4.66 -1.14 30.67
N HIS A 98 -5.42 -2.01 31.34
CA HIS A 98 -6.45 -2.82 30.69
C HIS A 98 -7.59 -1.96 30.12
N ARG A 99 -8.01 -0.90 30.82
CA ARG A 99 -9.02 0.05 30.33
C ARG A 99 -8.54 0.76 29.07
N LEU A 100 -7.27 1.18 29.06
CA LEU A 100 -6.67 1.85 27.91
C LEU A 100 -6.58 0.90 26.71
N LEU A 101 -6.14 -0.35 26.91
CA LEU A 101 -6.14 -1.37 25.86
C LEU A 101 -7.55 -1.67 25.34
N SER A 102 -8.56 -1.68 26.22
CA SER A 102 -9.95 -1.86 25.81
C SER A 102 -10.44 -0.70 24.92
N ALA A 103 -10.07 0.55 25.23
CA ALA A 103 -10.39 1.71 24.40
C ALA A 103 -9.64 1.70 23.06
N VAL A 104 -8.39 1.22 23.04
CA VAL A 104 -7.64 0.98 21.80
C VAL A 104 -8.37 -0.04 20.93
N LEU A 105 -8.78 -1.18 21.49
CA LEU A 105 -9.56 -2.19 20.77
C LEU A 105 -10.88 -1.61 20.22
N ALA A 106 -11.63 -0.87 21.04
CA ALA A 106 -12.86 -0.22 20.60
C ALA A 106 -12.66 0.76 19.43
N THR A 107 -11.46 1.32 19.28
CA THR A 107 -11.11 2.27 18.21
C THR A 107 -10.61 1.58 16.94
N LEU A 108 -9.89 0.47 17.08
CA LEU A 108 -9.28 -0.26 15.96
C LEU A 108 -10.20 -1.33 15.36
N LEU A 109 -10.98 -2.05 16.18
CA LEU A 109 -11.83 -3.16 15.71
C LEU A 109 -12.86 -2.74 14.64
N PRO A 110 -13.48 -1.55 14.70
CA PRO A 110 -14.39 -1.11 13.63
C PRO A 110 -13.70 -0.83 12.28
N ARG A 111 -12.35 -0.77 12.25
CA ARG A 111 -11.55 -0.35 11.10
C ARG A 111 -10.67 -1.48 10.58
N GLU A 112 -11.27 -2.48 9.95
CA GLU A 112 -10.48 -3.57 9.32
C GLU A 112 -9.75 -3.12 8.04
N GLN A 113 -10.23 -2.05 7.40
CA GLN A 113 -9.63 -1.48 6.19
C GLN A 113 -9.62 0.04 6.27
N LEU A 114 -8.46 0.63 5.99
CA LEU A 114 -8.28 2.06 5.91
C LEU A 114 -8.54 2.52 4.47
N PRO A 115 -9.56 3.35 4.23
CA PRO A 115 -9.92 3.76 2.89
C PRO A 115 -8.91 4.80 2.35
N PRO A 116 -8.69 4.87 1.03
CA PRO A 116 -7.62 5.70 0.48
C PRO A 116 -7.72 7.20 0.77
N HIS A 117 -8.93 7.72 1.01
CA HIS A 117 -9.17 9.13 1.30
C HIS A 117 -8.73 9.55 2.72
N GLU A 118 -8.56 8.59 3.64
CA GLU A 118 -8.04 8.82 4.99
C GLU A 118 -6.50 8.71 5.03
N LEU A 119 -5.87 8.23 3.97
CA LEU A 119 -4.43 7.96 3.92
C LEU A 119 -3.68 9.20 3.38
N PRO A 120 -2.60 9.64 4.07
CA PRO A 120 -1.85 10.81 3.65
C PRO A 120 -0.86 10.49 2.51
N GLY A 121 -0.42 11.56 1.83
CA GLY A 121 0.75 11.57 0.97
C GLY A 121 0.79 10.51 -0.12
N ALA A 122 1.92 9.80 -0.20
CA ALA A 122 2.17 8.78 -1.20
C ALA A 122 1.30 7.53 -1.02
N LEU A 123 0.92 7.22 0.23
CA LEU A 123 0.03 6.11 0.56
C LEU A 123 -1.38 6.33 0.01
N GLY A 124 -1.95 7.53 0.21
CA GLY A 124 -3.22 7.93 -0.38
C GLY A 124 -3.18 8.06 -1.91
N ALA A 125 -2.06 8.54 -2.46
CA ALA A 125 -1.87 8.69 -3.91
C ALA A 125 -1.95 7.36 -4.68
N MET A 126 -1.68 6.22 -4.03
CA MET A 126 -1.85 4.91 -4.67
C MET A 126 -3.32 4.51 -4.87
N ASN A 127 -4.25 5.17 -4.16
CA ASN A 127 -5.68 4.89 -4.21
C ASN A 127 -6.03 3.41 -3.94
N LEU A 128 -5.30 2.78 -3.01
CA LEU A 128 -5.49 1.39 -2.60
C LEU A 128 -5.88 1.33 -1.12
N PRO A 129 -6.88 0.52 -0.73
CA PRO A 129 -7.22 0.35 0.67
C PRO A 129 -6.10 -0.40 1.40
N VAL A 130 -5.84 0.00 2.65
CA VAL A 130 -4.81 -0.60 3.51
C VAL A 130 -5.51 -1.47 4.56
N PRO A 131 -5.44 -2.81 4.46
CA PRO A 131 -6.05 -3.67 5.46
C PRO A 131 -5.22 -3.67 6.75
N MET A 132 -5.95 -3.74 7.87
CA MET A 132 -5.42 -3.75 9.22
C MET A 132 -6.00 -4.96 9.96
N THR A 133 -5.16 -5.66 10.72
CA THR A 133 -5.58 -6.80 11.55
C THR A 133 -5.13 -6.56 12.98
N VAL A 134 -6.07 -6.70 13.91
CA VAL A 134 -5.86 -6.47 15.35
C VAL A 134 -5.98 -7.80 16.09
N ALA A 135 -5.02 -8.11 16.96
CA ALA A 135 -4.98 -9.32 17.78
C ALA A 135 -5.17 -10.61 16.96
N GLY A 136 -4.45 -10.73 15.84
CA GLY A 136 -4.50 -11.91 14.98
C GLY A 136 -3.99 -13.18 15.69
N VAL A 137 -4.66 -14.31 15.45
CA VAL A 137 -4.32 -15.61 16.07
C VAL A 137 -3.07 -16.25 15.45
N GLN A 138 -2.59 -15.78 14.30
CA GLN A 138 -1.64 -16.51 13.46
C GLN A 138 -0.30 -15.80 13.24
N THR A 139 0.74 -16.48 13.74
CA THR A 139 2.11 -16.64 13.19
C THR A 139 2.91 -15.38 12.87
N GLU A 140 3.17 -14.62 13.93
CA GLU A 140 4.42 -13.90 14.04
C GLU A 140 5.59 -14.90 14.15
N SER A 141 6.71 -14.61 13.49
CA SER A 141 7.88 -15.52 13.46
C SER A 141 8.62 -15.57 14.79
N ARG A 142 8.32 -14.62 15.69
CA ARG A 142 8.91 -14.48 17.02
C ARG A 142 7.80 -14.49 18.05
N SER A 143 8.05 -15.16 19.16
CA SER A 143 7.12 -15.11 20.29
C SER A 143 7.13 -13.71 20.92
N LEU A 144 5.98 -13.25 21.42
CA LEU A 144 5.91 -11.99 22.17
C LEU A 144 6.88 -11.99 23.36
N ALA A 145 7.05 -13.14 24.01
CA ALA A 145 7.99 -13.31 25.12
C ALA A 145 9.44 -13.03 24.71
N GLU A 146 9.88 -13.46 23.53
CA GLU A 146 11.22 -13.14 23.01
C GLU A 146 11.39 -11.65 22.74
N ILE A 147 10.37 -10.98 22.20
CA ILE A 147 10.40 -9.53 21.94
C ILE A 147 10.57 -8.78 23.26
N TRP A 148 9.78 -9.12 24.28
CA TRP A 148 9.89 -8.52 25.61
C TRP A 148 11.24 -8.78 26.28
N SER A 149 11.75 -10.00 26.15
CA SER A 149 13.09 -10.36 26.63
C SER A 149 14.18 -9.49 25.97
N ALA A 150 14.09 -9.28 24.65
CA ALA A 150 15.02 -8.45 23.90
C ALA A 150 14.92 -6.94 24.25
N LEU A 151 13.74 -6.47 24.63
CA LEU A 151 13.52 -5.08 25.07
C LEU A 151 14.01 -4.81 26.50
N GLY A 152 14.40 -5.85 27.25
CA GLY A 152 14.87 -5.73 28.63
C GLY A 152 13.79 -5.23 29.61
N GLY A 153 12.52 -5.39 29.23
CA GLY A 153 11.36 -4.97 30.00
C GLY A 153 10.63 -6.15 30.64
N GLU A 154 9.73 -5.84 31.58
CA GLU A 154 8.77 -6.82 32.10
C GLU A 154 7.66 -7.06 31.07
N LEU A 155 7.25 -8.32 30.91
CA LEU A 155 6.16 -8.69 30.02
C LEU A 155 4.87 -7.96 30.43
N LYS A 156 4.36 -7.12 29.55
CA LYS A 156 3.10 -6.39 29.71
C LYS A 156 2.01 -6.92 28.77
N PRO A 157 0.72 -6.77 29.14
CA PRO A 157 -0.38 -6.95 28.21
C PRO A 157 -0.16 -6.11 26.96
N SER A 158 -0.17 -6.77 25.80
CA SER A 158 0.11 -6.15 24.50
C SER A 158 -0.86 -6.66 23.45
N LEU A 159 -1.16 -5.81 22.47
CA LEU A 159 -1.96 -6.13 21.31
C LEU A 159 -1.04 -6.15 20.10
N ASP A 160 -1.09 -7.24 19.34
CA ASP A 160 -0.46 -7.32 18.03
C ASP A 160 -1.32 -6.60 16.99
N LEU A 161 -0.70 -5.70 16.22
CA LEU A 161 -1.37 -4.89 15.20
C LEU A 161 -0.59 -4.99 13.89
N VAL A 162 -1.20 -5.58 12.88
CA VAL A 162 -0.57 -5.75 11.56
C VAL A 162 -1.23 -4.82 10.55
N VAL A 163 -0.44 -3.93 9.94
CA VAL A 163 -0.87 -3.05 8.85
C VAL A 163 -0.21 -3.49 7.56
N THR A 164 -1.00 -3.78 6.52
CA THR A 164 -0.45 -4.25 5.23
C THR A 164 -0.44 -3.12 4.21
N ALA A 165 0.70 -2.43 4.11
CA ALA A 165 0.84 -1.25 3.26
C ALA A 165 1.42 -1.60 1.87
N PRO A 166 0.87 -1.05 0.77
CA PRO A 166 1.49 -1.15 -0.54
C PRO A 166 2.73 -0.25 -0.62
N PHE A 167 3.73 -0.68 -1.38
CA PHE A 167 4.94 0.07 -1.71
C PHE A 167 5.15 0.09 -3.22
N PRO A 168 5.42 1.27 -3.83
CA PRO A 168 5.65 1.36 -5.26
C PRO A 168 6.90 0.58 -5.62
N ALA A 169 6.77 -0.33 -6.59
CA ALA A 169 7.91 -1.02 -7.16
C ALA A 169 8.54 -0.10 -8.24
N TYR A 170 9.68 0.51 -7.92
CA TYR A 170 10.48 1.25 -8.88
C TYR A 170 11.32 0.28 -9.74
N PRO A 171 11.57 0.56 -11.04
CA PRO A 171 11.24 1.77 -11.79
C PRO A 171 9.96 1.71 -12.64
N GLU A 172 9.37 2.88 -12.91
CA GLU A 172 8.39 3.07 -13.97
C GLU A 172 9.10 3.10 -15.33
N TYR A 173 8.60 2.33 -16.30
CA TYR A 173 9.10 2.38 -17.67
C TYR A 173 8.08 3.14 -18.52
N ASP A 174 8.57 4.12 -19.29
CA ASP A 174 7.75 4.75 -20.32
C ASP A 174 7.29 3.68 -21.31
N ALA A 175 6.00 3.67 -21.62
CA ALA A 175 5.52 2.80 -22.67
C ALA A 175 6.06 3.34 -24.01
N GLY A 176 6.51 2.43 -24.88
CA GLY A 176 6.77 2.80 -26.26
C GLY A 176 5.54 3.41 -26.93
N PRO A 177 5.70 4.13 -28.05
CA PRO A 177 4.59 4.77 -28.74
C PRO A 177 3.46 3.78 -29.01
N PRO A 178 2.19 4.22 -28.89
CA PRO A 178 1.05 3.32 -29.00
C PRO A 178 1.01 2.67 -30.38
N VAL A 179 0.63 1.39 -30.42
CA VAL A 179 0.53 0.64 -31.68
C VAL A 179 -0.62 1.20 -32.51
N THR A 180 -0.29 1.90 -33.60
CA THR A 180 -1.27 2.56 -34.48
C THR A 180 -1.73 1.71 -35.65
N GLU A 181 -1.14 0.53 -35.85
CA GLU A 181 -1.48 -0.40 -36.93
C GLU A 181 -1.67 -1.82 -36.39
N GLY A 182 -2.69 -2.52 -36.90
CA GLY A 182 -2.97 -3.89 -36.51
C GLY A 182 -2.03 -4.88 -37.19
N ALA A 183 -1.92 -6.08 -36.62
CA ALA A 183 -1.15 -7.16 -37.24
C ALA A 183 -1.71 -7.47 -38.64
N THR A 184 -0.85 -7.33 -39.65
CA THR A 184 -1.18 -7.64 -41.04
C THR A 184 -0.46 -8.93 -41.41
N VAL A 185 -1.21 -9.99 -41.69
CA VAL A 185 -0.64 -11.23 -42.20
C VAL A 185 -0.68 -11.16 -43.73
N ARG A 186 0.50 -11.19 -44.35
CA ARG A 186 0.65 -11.39 -45.79
C ARG A 186 1.14 -12.80 -46.00
N ILE A 187 0.35 -13.60 -46.70
CA ILE A 187 0.78 -14.91 -47.18
C ILE A 187 1.38 -14.64 -48.56
N GLY A 188 2.54 -15.21 -48.85
CA GLY A 188 3.22 -15.17 -50.16
C GLY A 188 3.26 -16.60 -50.71
N GLY A 189 2.86 -16.79 -51.98
CA GLY A 189 3.02 -18.06 -52.69
C GLY A 189 4.46 -18.21 -53.18
N VAL A 190 4.94 -19.44 -53.30
CA VAL A 190 6.21 -19.71 -53.98
C VAL A 190 5.99 -19.58 -55.49
N GLU A 191 7.00 -19.04 -56.17
CA GLU A 191 7.08 -18.68 -57.58
C GLU A 191 6.09 -19.42 -58.52
N GLY A 192 5.12 -18.68 -59.09
CA GLY A 192 4.13 -19.17 -60.06
C GLY A 192 2.65 -18.88 -59.73
N ASP A 193 2.35 -18.40 -58.53
CA ASP A 193 0.97 -18.07 -58.11
C ASP A 193 0.49 -16.69 -58.63
N PRO A 194 -0.82 -16.51 -58.94
CA PRO A 194 -1.38 -15.21 -59.34
C PRO A 194 -1.25 -14.15 -58.22
N PRO A 195 -1.24 -12.84 -58.56
CA PRO A 195 -1.05 -11.78 -57.58
C PRO A 195 -2.14 -11.82 -56.51
N MET A 196 -1.72 -11.92 -55.24
CA MET A 196 -2.61 -12.17 -54.11
C MET A 196 -3.41 -10.96 -53.62
N SER A 197 -4.56 -11.27 -53.04
CA SER A 197 -5.51 -10.40 -52.35
C SER A 197 -4.87 -9.56 -51.24
N GLU A 198 -5.36 -8.32 -51.05
CA GLU A 198 -4.97 -7.44 -49.96
C GLU A 198 -4.97 -8.19 -48.61
N GLY A 199 -3.81 -8.25 -47.96
CA GLY A 199 -3.59 -9.07 -46.76
C GLY A 199 -4.64 -8.86 -45.66
N ARG A 200 -4.97 -9.93 -44.95
CA ARG A 200 -5.97 -9.88 -43.87
C ARG A 200 -5.41 -9.10 -42.68
N SER A 201 -5.97 -7.92 -42.45
CA SER A 201 -5.57 -7.05 -41.35
C SER A 201 -6.53 -7.22 -40.19
N HIS A 202 -6.04 -7.65 -39.02
CA HIS A 202 -6.85 -7.60 -37.80
C HIS A 202 -6.84 -6.16 -37.27
N ARG A 203 -8.01 -5.53 -37.08
CA ARG A 203 -8.14 -4.15 -36.59
C ARG A 203 -8.82 -4.14 -35.21
N PRO A 204 -8.07 -4.30 -34.11
CA PRO A 204 -8.60 -4.09 -32.77
C PRO A 204 -9.08 -2.64 -32.59
N HIS A 205 -10.15 -2.43 -31.81
CA HIS A 205 -10.65 -1.10 -31.42
C HIS A 205 -9.56 -0.21 -30.80
N GLN A 206 -8.62 -0.81 -30.08
CA GLN A 206 -7.48 -0.13 -29.44
C GLN A 206 -6.56 0.56 -30.46
N VAL A 207 -6.43 0.00 -31.66
CA VAL A 207 -5.61 0.56 -32.76
C VAL A 207 -6.28 1.79 -33.37
N ALA A 208 -7.62 1.82 -33.43
CA ALA A 208 -8.38 2.97 -33.90
C ALA A 208 -8.25 4.16 -32.94
N ALA A 209 -8.35 3.91 -31.62
CA ALA A 209 -8.16 4.93 -30.58
C ALA A 209 -6.73 5.50 -30.58
N ALA A 210 -5.71 4.63 -30.64
CA ALA A 210 -4.31 5.05 -30.75
C ALA A 210 -4.05 5.91 -31.99
N ARG A 211 -4.66 5.57 -33.12
CA ARG A 211 -4.54 6.34 -34.37
C ARG A 211 -5.23 7.70 -34.29
N ALA A 212 -6.40 7.76 -33.67
CA ALA A 212 -7.14 9.01 -33.44
C ALA A 212 -6.35 9.98 -32.55
N ALA A 213 -5.78 9.48 -31.45
CA ALA A 213 -4.95 10.27 -30.54
C ALA A 213 -3.66 10.76 -31.20
N ARG A 214 -2.96 9.90 -31.97
CA ARG A 214 -1.79 10.33 -32.75
C ARG A 214 -2.15 11.46 -33.72
N LYS A 215 -3.31 11.36 -34.37
CA LYS A 215 -3.82 12.39 -35.30
C LYS A 215 -4.08 13.72 -34.59
N ALA A 216 -4.72 13.68 -33.41
CA ALA A 216 -4.96 14.86 -32.58
C ALA A 216 -3.66 15.55 -32.11
N VAL A 217 -2.63 14.77 -31.76
CA VAL A 217 -1.31 15.30 -31.38
C VAL A 217 -0.60 15.96 -32.57
N THR A 218 -0.68 15.38 -33.78
CA THR A 218 -0.14 16.01 -34.99
C THR A 218 -0.87 17.30 -35.35
N ASP A 219 -2.20 17.34 -35.27
CA ASP A 219 -3.02 18.50 -35.61
C ASP A 219 -2.89 19.64 -34.58
N GLY A 220 -2.70 19.30 -33.29
CA GLY A 220 -2.44 20.27 -32.23
C GLY A 220 -1.07 20.95 -32.33
N ARG A 221 -0.06 20.25 -32.88
CA ARG A 221 1.25 20.84 -33.23
C ARG A 221 1.18 21.77 -34.44
N THR A 222 0.29 21.52 -35.39
CA THR A 222 0.12 22.37 -36.58
C THR A 222 -0.65 23.66 -36.28
N LYS A 223 -1.47 23.69 -35.24
CA LYS A 223 -2.24 24.89 -34.82
C LYS A 223 -1.49 25.84 -33.87
N ARG A 224 -0.28 25.49 -33.43
CA ARG A 224 0.55 26.31 -32.52
C ARG A 224 1.76 26.96 -33.23
N GLN A 225 1.81 26.94 -34.56
CA GLN A 225 2.75 27.71 -35.37
C GLN A 225 2.05 28.89 -36.04
#